data_AF-A0A1L7NPY1-F1
#
_entry.id   AF-A0A1L7NPY1-F1
#
_cell.length_a   1.000
_cell.length_b   1.000
_cell.length_c   1.000
_cell.angle_alpha   90.00
_cell.angle_beta   90.00
_cell.angle_gamma   90.00
#
_symmetry.space_group_name_H-M   'P 1'
#
loop_
_entity.id
_entity.type
_entity.pdbx_description
1 polymer ?
#
loop_
_entity_poly.entity_id
_entity_poly.type
_entity_poly.pdbx_seq_one_letter_code
_entity_poly.pdbx_strand_id
1 'polypeptide(L)'
;MSTDDKPLSLNSLVALRRSLDPEPAKRHRTTIYRAAKRLVAAAEGSSAGVYWTPEQIAAWHPEDFDQLCERVVAAGVMGMDIRGELNFSCDP
;
A
#
# COMPACT_ATOMS: atom_id res chain seq x y z
N MET A 1 31.37 4.78 -5.60
CA MET A 1 31.10 3.33 -5.72
C MET A 1 30.25 2.95 -4.52
N SER A 2 29.01 2.50 -4.76
CA SER A 2 28.04 1.93 -3.79
C SER A 2 27.50 2.92 -2.73
N THR A 3 26.19 3.07 -2.52
CA THR A 3 25.19 2.01 -2.28
C THR A 3 24.00 2.03 -3.25
N ASP A 4 23.53 0.82 -3.58
CA ASP A 4 22.31 0.51 -4.33
C ASP A 4 21.03 1.11 -3.70
N ASP A 5 20.72 2.38 -4.00
CA ASP A 5 19.35 2.88 -3.81
C ASP A 5 18.48 2.42 -4.98
N LYS A 6 18.14 1.13 -4.97
CA LYS A 6 17.08 0.59 -5.84
C LYS A 6 15.73 0.85 -5.15
N PRO A 7 14.76 1.49 -5.85
CA PRO A 7 13.40 1.61 -5.33
C PRO A 7 12.82 0.21 -5.09
N LEU A 8 12.23 0.01 -3.92
CA LEU A 8 11.69 -1.27 -3.48
C LEU A 8 10.28 -1.43 -4.06
N SER A 9 10.14 -2.28 -5.07
CA SER A 9 8.82 -2.67 -5.61
C SER A 9 7.78 -2.99 -4.52
N LEU A 10 6.47 -2.92 -4.80
CA LEU A 10 5.42 -3.32 -3.84
C LEU A 10 5.72 -4.68 -3.17
N ASN A 11 6.19 -5.66 -3.94
CA ASN A 11 6.60 -6.97 -3.42
C ASN A 11 7.80 -6.86 -2.48
N SER A 12 8.75 -5.97 -2.76
CA SER A 12 9.89 -5.66 -1.90
C SER A 12 9.48 -4.93 -0.62
N LEU A 13 8.48 -4.05 -0.67
CA LEU A 13 7.92 -3.39 0.52
C LEU A 13 7.14 -4.37 1.40
N VAL A 14 6.36 -5.27 0.80
CA VAL A 14 5.69 -6.37 1.52
C VAL A 14 6.74 -7.29 2.17
N ALA A 15 7.79 -7.65 1.43
CA ALA A 15 8.89 -8.46 1.96
C ALA A 15 9.65 -7.75 3.09
N LEU A 16 9.93 -6.45 2.94
CA LEU A 16 10.53 -5.62 3.98
C LEU A 16 9.64 -5.60 5.21
N ARG A 17 8.33 -5.42 5.06
CA ARG A 17 7.43 -5.37 6.22
C ARG A 17 7.39 -6.68 6.99
N ARG A 18 7.38 -7.81 6.29
CA ARG A 18 7.43 -9.15 6.91
C ARG A 18 8.71 -9.39 7.73
N SER A 19 9.74 -8.58 7.54
CA SER A 19 11.03 -8.67 8.26
C SER A 19 11.16 -7.76 9.49
N LEU A 20 10.17 -6.88 9.76
CA LEU A 20 10.24 -5.90 10.84
C LEU A 20 9.41 -6.34 12.07
N ASP A 21 10.06 -6.41 13.23
CA ASP A 21 9.38 -6.62 14.53
C ASP A 21 9.23 -5.31 15.32
N PRO A 22 8.13 -5.12 16.06
CA PRO A 22 6.97 -6.01 16.13
C PRO A 22 6.07 -5.87 14.89
N GLU A 23 5.53 -7.01 14.44
CA GLU A 23 4.45 -7.03 13.45
C GLU A 23 3.20 -6.31 14.02
N PRO A 24 2.47 -5.48 13.24
CA PRO A 24 1.33 -4.74 13.75
C PRO A 24 0.19 -5.73 14.02
N ALA A 25 -0.65 -5.44 15.01
CA ALA A 25 -1.82 -6.27 15.26
C ALA A 25 -2.73 -6.37 14.02
N LYS A 26 -3.24 -7.58 13.78
CA LYS A 26 -4.26 -7.82 12.75
C LYS A 26 -5.49 -6.95 13.01
N ARG A 27 -6.09 -6.45 11.94
CA ARG A 27 -7.30 -5.62 11.94
C ARG A 27 -8.51 -6.49 11.62
N HIS A 28 -9.68 -6.06 12.10
CA HIS A 28 -10.93 -6.69 11.69
C HIS A 28 -11.19 -6.50 10.18
N ARG A 29 -11.80 -7.50 9.55
CA ARG A 29 -12.19 -7.46 8.14
C ARG A 29 -13.02 -6.21 7.77
N THR A 30 -13.85 -5.73 8.68
CA THR A 30 -14.64 -4.50 8.50
C THR A 30 -13.76 -3.24 8.43
N THR A 31 -12.67 -3.19 9.18
CA THR A 31 -11.68 -2.11 9.12
C THR A 31 -10.96 -2.10 7.78
N ILE A 32 -10.52 -3.27 7.31
CA ILE A 32 -9.88 -3.43 5.99
C ILE A 32 -10.83 -2.96 4.88
N TYR A 33 -12.09 -3.41 4.91
CA TYR A 33 -13.10 -3.00 3.94
C TYR A 33 -13.34 -1.47 3.94
N ARG A 34 -13.46 -0.85 5.12
CA ARG A 34 -13.63 0.61 5.22
C ARG A 34 -12.41 1.37 4.72
N ALA A 35 -11.21 0.87 4.99
CA ALA A 35 -9.98 1.46 4.48
C ALA A 35 -9.91 1.37 2.95
N ALA A 36 -10.23 0.21 2.38
CA ALA A 36 -10.30 0.02 0.92
C ALA A 36 -11.26 1.03 0.29
N LYS A 37 -12.48 1.14 0.81
CA LYS A 37 -13.49 2.08 0.29
C LYS A 37 -13.02 3.53 0.35
N ARG A 38 -12.36 3.95 1.43
CA ARG A 38 -11.81 5.31 1.57
C ARG A 38 -10.67 5.56 0.59
N LEU A 39 -9.79 4.59 0.42
CA LEU A 39 -8.65 4.70 -0.48
C LEU A 39 -9.11 4.78 -1.94
N VAL A 40 -10.07 3.96 -2.34
CA VAL A 40 -10.68 4.03 -3.68
C VAL A 40 -11.32 5.39 -3.94
N ALA A 41 -12.17 5.87 -3.03
CA ALA A 41 -12.80 7.18 -3.19
C ALA A 41 -11.77 8.33 -3.24
N ALA A 42 -10.66 8.23 -2.50
CA ALA A 42 -9.59 9.21 -2.52
C ALA A 42 -8.78 9.15 -3.83
N ALA A 43 -8.54 7.95 -4.37
CA ALA A 43 -7.88 7.78 -5.66
C ALA A 43 -8.75 8.30 -6.82
N GLU A 44 -10.06 8.02 -6.82
CA GLU A 44 -11.00 8.53 -7.82
C GLU A 44 -11.12 10.06 -7.79
N GLY A 45 -11.02 10.66 -6.60
CA GLY A 45 -11.08 12.11 -6.41
C GLY A 45 -9.77 12.85 -6.70
N SER A 46 -8.68 12.15 -7.01
CA SER A 46 -7.34 12.72 -7.14
C SER A 46 -6.69 12.35 -8.48
N SER A 47 -6.41 13.35 -9.32
CA SER A 47 -5.69 13.15 -10.59
C SER A 47 -4.24 12.68 -10.40
N ALA A 48 -3.63 12.92 -9.23
CA ALA A 48 -2.30 12.45 -8.90
C ALA A 48 -2.29 11.11 -8.13
N GLY A 49 -3.48 10.57 -7.82
CA GLY A 49 -3.64 9.43 -6.91
C GLY A 49 -3.38 9.79 -5.45
N VAL A 50 -3.16 8.77 -4.62
CA VAL A 50 -2.92 8.86 -3.19
C VAL A 50 -1.59 8.20 -2.87
N TYR A 51 -0.66 8.95 -2.25
CA TYR A 51 0.65 8.45 -1.88
C TYR A 51 0.68 7.98 -0.44
N TRP A 52 1.20 6.77 -0.23
CA TRP A 52 1.47 6.21 1.08
C TRP A 52 2.98 6.06 1.28
N THR A 53 3.46 6.59 2.41
CA THR A 53 4.86 6.43 2.81
C THR A 53 5.14 4.99 3.27
N PRO A 54 6.41 4.55 3.30
CA PRO A 54 6.78 3.26 3.87
C PRO A 54 6.25 3.02 5.29
N GLU A 55 6.19 4.06 6.12
CA GLU A 55 5.67 3.98 7.49
C GLU A 55 4.16 3.70 7.52
N GLN A 56 3.41 4.32 6.60
CA GLN A 56 1.97 4.08 6.47
C GLN A 56 1.69 2.66 6.02
N ILE A 57 2.49 2.12 5.10
CA ILE A 57 2.43 0.71 4.69
C ILE A 57 2.81 -0.18 5.88
N ALA A 58 3.89 0.16 6.60
CA ALA A 58 4.38 -0.64 7.71
C ALA A 58 3.45 -0.65 8.93
N ALA A 59 2.49 0.26 9.02
CA ALA A 59 1.43 0.20 10.02
C ALA A 59 0.44 -0.95 9.77
N TRP A 60 0.45 -1.59 8.59
CA TRP A 60 -0.42 -2.71 8.26
C TRP A 60 0.23 -4.06 8.55
N HIS A 61 -0.55 -4.97 9.14
CA HIS A 61 -0.18 -6.37 9.14
C HIS A 61 -0.13 -6.85 7.68
N PRO A 62 0.91 -7.61 7.26
CA PRO A 62 1.07 -8.08 5.88
C PRO A 62 -0.21 -8.69 5.28
N GLU A 63 -0.83 -9.66 5.95
CA GLU A 63 -2.10 -10.26 5.46
C GLU A 63 -3.27 -9.27 5.32
N ASP A 64 -3.33 -8.24 6.17
CA ASP A 64 -4.39 -7.24 6.07
C ASP A 64 -4.13 -6.27 4.93
N PHE A 65 -2.86 -5.96 4.70
CA PHE A 65 -2.42 -5.14 3.59
C PHE A 65 -2.67 -5.84 2.25
N ASP A 66 -2.35 -7.14 2.16
CA ASP A 66 -2.65 -7.96 0.98
C ASP A 66 -4.17 -7.93 0.69
N GLN A 67 -5.00 -8.15 1.71
CA GLN A 67 -6.47 -8.08 1.61
C GLN A 67 -6.99 -6.68 1.23
N LEU A 68 -6.34 -5.61 1.71
CA LEU A 68 -6.65 -4.24 1.34
C LEU A 68 -6.38 -4.02 -0.15
N CYS A 69 -5.17 -4.39 -0.61
CA CYS A 69 -4.72 -4.24 -1.98
C CYS A 69 -5.60 -5.02 -2.96
N GLU A 70 -5.97 -6.27 -2.64
CA GLU A 70 -6.90 -7.07 -3.46
C GLU A 70 -8.22 -6.34 -3.73
N ARG A 71 -8.79 -5.68 -2.71
CA ARG A 71 -10.06 -4.95 -2.82
C ARG A 71 -9.92 -3.67 -3.64
N VAL A 72 -8.81 -2.97 -3.46
CA VAL A 72 -8.49 -1.72 -4.16
C VAL A 72 -8.27 -2.00 -5.65
N VAL A 73 -7.52 -3.04 -5.99
CA VAL A 73 -7.30 -3.51 -7.36
C VAL A 73 -8.58 -4.00 -8.00
N ALA A 74 -9.42 -4.75 -7.27
CA ALA A 74 -10.73 -5.18 -7.78
C ALA A 74 -11.68 -4.01 -8.07
N ALA A 75 -11.44 -2.83 -7.49
CA ALA A 75 -12.17 -1.60 -7.76
C ALA A 75 -11.55 -0.75 -8.89
N GLY A 76 -10.52 -1.25 -9.58
CA GLY A 76 -9.87 -0.56 -10.69
C GLY A 76 -8.78 0.44 -10.29
N VAL A 77 -8.39 0.48 -9.02
CA VAL A 77 -7.27 1.31 -8.55
C VAL A 77 -5.98 0.52 -8.59
N MET A 78 -4.97 1.05 -9.27
CA MET A 78 -3.64 0.44 -9.37
C MET A 78 -2.71 0.95 -8.27
N GLY A 79 -1.72 0.14 -7.89
CA GLY A 79 -0.62 0.55 -7.02
C GLY A 79 0.68 0.70 -7.81
N MET A 80 1.38 1.83 -7.67
CA MET A 80 2.67 2.10 -8.31
C MET A 80 3.70 2.59 -7.29
N ASP A 81 4.93 2.09 -7.33
CA ASP A 81 6.04 2.71 -6.58
C ASP A 81 6.52 3.96 -7.33
N ILE A 82 6.47 5.10 -6.66
CA ILE A 82 6.99 6.36 -7.16
C ILE A 82 7.90 6.95 -6.08
N ARG A 83 9.21 6.96 -6.35
CA ARG A 83 10.24 7.54 -5.46
C ARG A 83 10.22 6.94 -4.04
N GLY A 84 9.88 5.65 -3.92
CA GLY A 84 9.84 4.95 -2.63
C GLY A 84 8.53 5.13 -1.84
N GLU A 85 7.55 5.81 -2.43
CA GLU A 85 6.18 5.87 -1.92
C GLU A 85 5.26 5.01 -2.78
N LEU A 86 4.23 4.42 -2.16
CA LEU A 86 3.21 3.68 -2.88
C LEU A 86 2.07 4.61 -3.28
N ASN A 87 1.96 4.87 -4.58
CA ASN A 87 0.87 5.61 -5.17
C ASN A 87 -0.31 4.68 -5.50
N PHE A 88 -1.52 5.12 -5.19
CA PHE A 88 -2.78 4.50 -5.57
C PHE A 88 -3.56 5.43 -6.52
N SER A 89 -3.75 5.05 -7.78
CA SER A 89 -4.44 5.87 -8.80
C SER A 89 -5.37 5.04 -9.68
N CYS A 90 -6.39 5.70 -10.27
CA CYS A 90 -7.35 5.07 -11.17
C CYS A 90 -6.87 4.99 -12.64
N ASP A 91 -5.76 5.65 -13.00
CA ASP A 91 -5.21 5.69 -14.37
C ASP A 91 -3.67 5.82 -14.36
N PRO A 92 -2.96 5.37 -15.41
CA PRO A 92 -1.54 5.58 -15.65
C PRO A 92 -1.20 6.95 -16.30
#